data_AF-A0AAD9C964-F1
#
_entry.id   AF-A0AAD9C964-F1
#
_cell.length_a   1.000
_cell.length_b   1.000
_cell.length_c   1.000
_cell.angle_alpha   90.00
_cell.angle_beta   90.00
_cell.angle_gamma   90.00
#
_symmetry.space_group_name_H-M   'P 1'
#
loop_
_entity.id
_entity.type
_entity.pdbx_description
1 polymer ?
#
loop_
_entity_poly.entity_id
_entity_poly.type
_entity_poly.pdbx_seq_one_letter_code
_entity_poly.pdbx_strand_id
1 'polypeptide(L)'
;MDLWTDWKDSKIQLYQTEAEGGENELVLQTDVWAELRALRDMVVEQKVELRHLTSRVTAAESLVDALEKENTAMEARMTAAESLAEELQMENDAQATKLAVAQQELSSLQIRLTVSEERVEELEKQQEVQATELAVTQQELSTLELRLTVSEGLIMELEQQQEGQEMDIQELQNTNIVRNWPFLPPFWHLVRVTQRKKMLHSSTKMYLPTLETTTTQTQVTSLHQQEEFTSGDRNYGSKDAEDNVSNGVVLQLEVGDVVSVHLSGNVWDDHYHRTTFSGFLLFPL
;
A
#
# COMPACT_ATOMS: atom_id res chain seq x y z
N MET A 1 -114.31 11.50 -3.12
CA MET A 1 -115.54 12.31 -3.05
C MET A 1 -115.07 13.74 -3.17
N ASP A 2 -115.19 14.29 -4.38
CA ASP A 2 -114.13 15.17 -4.87
C ASP A 2 -114.59 16.62 -4.84
N LEU A 3 -113.86 17.45 -4.09
CA LEU A 3 -114.18 18.88 -3.90
C LEU A 3 -114.30 19.67 -5.22
N TRP A 4 -113.76 19.14 -6.32
CA TRP A 4 -113.85 19.72 -7.66
C TRP A 4 -115.20 19.50 -8.36
N THR A 5 -115.93 18.41 -8.09
CA THR A 5 -117.29 18.22 -8.63
C THR A 5 -118.30 19.05 -7.83
N ASP A 6 -118.17 19.04 -6.50
CA ASP A 6 -119.05 19.78 -5.58
C ASP A 6 -119.00 21.31 -5.82
N TRP A 7 -117.80 21.84 -6.08
CA TRP A 7 -117.60 23.24 -6.47
C TRP A 7 -118.20 23.56 -7.86
N LYS A 8 -118.13 22.64 -8.82
CA LYS A 8 -118.71 22.83 -10.16
C LYS A 8 -120.23 22.90 -10.11
N ASP A 9 -120.87 21.95 -9.45
CA ASP A 9 -122.34 21.87 -9.41
C ASP A 9 -122.93 23.07 -8.65
N SER A 10 -122.26 23.51 -7.57
CA SER A 10 -122.58 24.75 -6.85
C SER A 10 -122.49 26.00 -7.76
N LYS A 11 -121.47 26.08 -8.63
CA LYS A 11 -121.30 27.19 -9.57
C LYS A 11 -122.33 27.16 -10.71
N ILE A 12 -122.73 25.97 -11.18
CA ILE A 12 -123.74 25.81 -12.25
C ILE A 12 -125.12 26.30 -11.79
N GLN A 13 -125.51 26.06 -10.53
CA GLN A 13 -126.81 26.53 -10.02
C GLN A 13 -126.87 28.07 -9.90
N LEU A 14 -125.80 28.73 -9.47
CA LEU A 14 -125.79 30.20 -9.33
C LEU A 14 -126.09 30.92 -10.65
N TYR A 15 -125.43 30.52 -11.75
CA TYR A 15 -125.59 31.16 -13.07
C TYR A 15 -126.98 31.00 -13.71
N GLN A 16 -127.85 30.15 -13.17
CA GLN A 16 -129.23 30.02 -13.67
C GLN A 16 -130.18 31.08 -13.11
N THR A 17 -129.70 31.95 -12.20
CA THR A 17 -130.56 32.89 -11.42
C THR A 17 -130.44 34.35 -11.83
N GLU A 18 -129.40 34.75 -12.58
CA GLU A 18 -129.04 36.17 -12.84
C GLU A 18 -129.15 36.53 -14.35
N ALA A 19 -130.15 35.98 -15.02
CA ALA A 19 -130.30 36.01 -16.48
C ALA A 19 -130.92 37.32 -17.04
N GLU A 20 -130.39 38.50 -16.69
CA GLU A 20 -130.82 39.77 -17.31
C GLU A 20 -129.69 40.78 -17.63
N GLY A 21 -128.41 40.44 -17.35
CA GLY A 21 -127.23 41.25 -17.71
C GLY A 21 -126.20 40.56 -18.61
N GLY A 22 -126.51 39.38 -19.14
CA GLY A 22 -125.53 38.30 -19.36
C GLY A 22 -124.40 38.53 -20.37
N GLU A 23 -124.57 39.27 -21.46
CA GLU A 23 -123.62 39.19 -22.60
C GLU A 23 -122.21 39.73 -22.27
N ASN A 24 -122.09 40.95 -21.72
CA ASN A 24 -120.78 41.52 -21.37
C ASN A 24 -120.10 40.78 -20.21
N GLU A 25 -120.87 40.28 -19.24
CA GLU A 25 -120.31 39.58 -18.08
C GLU A 25 -119.81 38.17 -18.44
N LEU A 26 -120.51 37.45 -19.33
CA LEU A 26 -120.05 36.17 -19.87
C LEU A 26 -118.79 36.33 -20.75
N VAL A 27 -118.67 37.44 -21.50
CA VAL A 27 -117.44 37.74 -22.27
C VAL A 27 -116.26 38.00 -21.33
N LEU A 28 -116.39 38.91 -20.37
CA LEU A 28 -115.34 39.20 -19.38
C LEU A 28 -114.95 37.95 -18.58
N GLN A 29 -115.91 37.11 -18.20
CA GLN A 29 -115.62 35.84 -17.53
C GLN A 29 -114.85 34.88 -18.44
N THR A 30 -115.16 34.84 -19.74
CA THR A 30 -114.49 33.97 -20.72
C THR A 30 -113.03 34.38 -20.91
N ASP A 31 -112.73 35.68 -20.98
CA ASP A 31 -111.37 36.20 -21.11
C ASP A 31 -110.53 35.90 -19.86
N VAL A 32 -111.08 36.11 -18.65
CA VAL A 32 -110.41 35.71 -17.40
C VAL A 32 -110.12 34.21 -17.36
N TRP A 33 -111.03 33.36 -17.86
CA TRP A 33 -110.78 31.92 -17.99
C TRP A 33 -109.73 31.56 -19.06
N ALA A 34 -109.53 32.41 -20.07
CA ALA A 34 -108.48 32.24 -21.07
C ALA A 34 -107.11 32.61 -20.52
N GLU A 35 -106.98 33.76 -19.83
CA GLU A 35 -105.74 34.16 -19.16
C GLU A 35 -105.32 33.17 -18.08
N LEU A 36 -106.26 32.72 -17.21
CA LEU A 36 -105.97 31.74 -16.17
C LEU A 36 -105.49 30.40 -16.75
N ARG A 37 -105.94 30.04 -17.96
CA ARG A 37 -105.49 28.85 -18.70
C ARG A 37 -104.09 29.05 -19.26
N ALA A 38 -103.80 30.20 -19.85
CA ALA A 38 -102.47 30.53 -20.35
C ALA A 38 -101.42 30.57 -19.22
N LEU A 39 -101.77 31.15 -18.06
CA LEU A 39 -100.94 31.14 -16.86
C LEU A 39 -100.71 29.73 -16.33
N ARG A 40 -101.76 28.89 -16.27
CA ARG A 40 -101.62 27.47 -15.90
C ARG A 40 -100.64 26.75 -16.82
N ASP A 41 -100.77 26.93 -18.13
CA ASP A 41 -99.96 26.21 -19.11
C ASP A 41 -98.49 26.70 -19.10
N MET A 42 -98.27 28.00 -18.89
CA MET A 42 -96.94 28.57 -18.63
C MET A 42 -96.29 28.03 -17.34
N VAL A 43 -97.06 27.88 -16.25
CA VAL A 43 -96.58 27.29 -14.99
C VAL A 43 -96.30 25.78 -15.13
N VAL A 44 -97.04 25.08 -15.99
CA VAL A 44 -96.75 23.68 -16.34
C VAL A 44 -95.43 23.60 -17.12
N GLU A 45 -95.19 24.49 -18.09
CA GLU A 45 -93.95 24.52 -18.86
C GLU A 45 -92.73 24.84 -17.99
N GLN A 46 -92.81 25.88 -17.14
CA GLN A 46 -91.78 26.18 -16.13
C GLN A 46 -91.51 24.99 -15.21
N LYS A 47 -92.53 24.19 -14.87
CA LYS A 47 -92.38 22.95 -14.09
C LYS A 47 -91.82 21.77 -14.90
N VAL A 48 -91.84 21.81 -16.23
CA VAL A 48 -91.06 20.91 -17.10
C VAL A 48 -89.60 21.36 -17.14
N GLU A 49 -89.34 22.63 -17.44
CA GLU A 49 -88.00 23.23 -17.48
C GLU A 49 -87.24 23.03 -16.17
N LEU A 50 -87.85 23.34 -15.01
CA LEU A 50 -87.23 23.14 -13.70
C LEU A 50 -86.82 21.68 -13.47
N ARG A 51 -87.65 20.69 -13.84
CA ARG A 51 -87.29 19.26 -13.73
C ARG A 51 -86.15 18.87 -14.65
N HIS A 52 -86.11 19.43 -15.87
CA HIS A 52 -85.01 19.22 -16.81
C HIS A 52 -83.70 19.83 -16.28
N LEU A 53 -83.76 21.04 -15.71
CA LEU A 53 -82.61 21.69 -15.08
C LEU A 53 -82.13 20.92 -13.85
N THR A 54 -83.01 20.47 -12.94
CA THR A 54 -82.63 19.59 -11.82
C THR A 54 -81.94 18.32 -12.31
N SER A 55 -82.46 17.68 -13.37
CA SER A 55 -81.84 16.46 -13.94
C SER A 55 -80.46 16.72 -14.57
N ARG A 56 -80.22 17.94 -15.09
CA ARG A 56 -78.92 18.37 -15.61
C ARG A 56 -77.94 18.75 -14.50
N VAL A 57 -78.43 19.36 -13.42
CA VAL A 57 -77.63 19.71 -12.24
C VAL A 57 -77.15 18.44 -11.55
N THR A 58 -78.02 17.48 -11.26
CA THR A 58 -77.61 16.21 -10.63
C THR A 58 -76.68 15.37 -11.50
N ALA A 59 -76.83 15.41 -12.84
CA ALA A 59 -75.86 14.82 -13.76
C ALA A 59 -74.50 15.54 -13.69
N ALA A 60 -74.48 16.88 -13.66
CA ALA A 60 -73.24 17.65 -13.55
C ALA A 60 -72.53 17.45 -12.19
N GLU A 61 -73.29 17.41 -11.09
CA GLU A 61 -72.79 17.05 -9.75
C GLU A 61 -72.10 15.68 -9.78
N SER A 62 -72.74 14.66 -10.37
CA SER A 62 -72.13 13.32 -10.49
C SER A 62 -70.86 13.26 -11.36
N LEU A 63 -70.68 14.21 -12.29
CA LEU A 63 -69.46 14.35 -13.09
C LEU A 63 -68.35 15.08 -12.33
N VAL A 64 -68.68 16.09 -11.52
CA VAL A 64 -67.71 16.73 -10.60
C VAL A 64 -67.21 15.71 -9.59
N ASP A 65 -68.12 14.94 -8.98
CA ASP A 65 -67.84 13.83 -8.09
C ASP A 65 -66.86 12.78 -8.68
N ALA A 66 -66.91 12.57 -10.00
CA ALA A 66 -66.03 11.66 -10.71
C ALA A 66 -64.66 12.30 -11.02
N LEU A 67 -64.65 13.57 -11.45
CA LEU A 67 -63.43 14.33 -11.73
C LEU A 67 -62.60 14.61 -10.47
N GLU A 68 -63.22 14.85 -9.31
CA GLU A 68 -62.48 14.97 -8.03
C GLU A 68 -61.79 13.65 -7.64
N LYS A 69 -62.44 12.51 -7.90
CA LYS A 69 -61.85 11.17 -7.68
C LYS A 69 -60.74 10.87 -8.69
N GLU A 70 -60.81 11.39 -9.92
CA GLU A 70 -59.73 11.28 -10.90
C GLU A 70 -58.55 12.20 -10.57
N ASN A 71 -58.80 13.46 -10.16
CA ASN A 71 -57.78 14.41 -9.74
C ASN A 71 -56.98 13.90 -8.54
N THR A 72 -57.65 13.45 -7.47
CA THR A 72 -56.97 12.88 -6.29
C THR A 72 -56.18 11.60 -6.63
N ALA A 73 -56.66 10.78 -7.56
CA ALA A 73 -55.90 9.65 -8.08
C ALA A 73 -54.71 10.08 -8.99
N MET A 74 -54.78 11.26 -9.61
CA MET A 74 -53.69 11.84 -10.40
C MET A 74 -52.62 12.46 -9.50
N GLU A 75 -53.00 13.17 -8.44
CA GLU A 75 -52.08 13.69 -7.40
C GLU A 75 -51.30 12.55 -6.72
N ALA A 76 -51.98 11.44 -6.39
CA ALA A 76 -51.34 10.25 -5.83
C ALA A 76 -50.37 9.55 -6.81
N ARG A 77 -50.59 9.68 -8.13
CA ARG A 77 -49.67 9.20 -9.17
C ARG A 77 -48.50 10.16 -9.41
N MET A 78 -48.75 11.46 -9.32
CA MET A 78 -47.75 12.52 -9.50
C MET A 78 -46.70 12.44 -8.38
N THR A 79 -47.15 12.42 -7.12
CA THR A 79 -46.29 12.25 -5.94
C THR A 79 -45.49 10.94 -5.95
N ALA A 80 -46.09 9.84 -6.43
CA ALA A 80 -45.37 8.58 -6.61
C ALA A 80 -44.30 8.65 -7.72
N ALA A 81 -44.57 9.38 -8.81
CA ALA A 81 -43.61 9.60 -9.89
C ALA A 81 -42.48 10.56 -9.51
N GLU A 82 -42.77 11.58 -8.70
CA GLU A 82 -41.78 12.49 -8.10
C GLU A 82 -40.81 11.72 -7.20
N SER A 83 -41.33 10.90 -6.28
CA SER A 83 -40.49 10.06 -5.40
C SER A 83 -39.60 9.07 -6.18
N LEU A 84 -40.11 8.49 -7.27
CA LEU A 84 -39.31 7.62 -8.15
C LEU A 84 -38.22 8.39 -8.92
N ALA A 85 -38.50 9.64 -9.32
CA ALA A 85 -37.50 10.50 -9.95
C ALA A 85 -36.37 10.89 -8.97
N GLU A 86 -36.70 11.15 -7.71
CA GLU A 86 -35.71 11.38 -6.65
C GLU A 86 -34.85 10.14 -6.38
N GLU A 87 -35.45 8.94 -6.32
CA GLU A 87 -34.71 7.67 -6.16
C GLU A 87 -33.74 7.42 -7.33
N LEU A 88 -34.20 7.62 -8.57
CA LEU A 88 -33.36 7.47 -9.76
C LEU A 88 -32.25 8.53 -9.83
N GLN A 89 -32.48 9.75 -9.36
CA GLN A 89 -31.44 10.78 -9.25
C GLN A 89 -30.36 10.37 -8.23
N MET A 90 -30.76 9.90 -7.05
CA MET A 90 -29.83 9.46 -6.00
C MET A 90 -28.94 8.28 -6.46
N GLU A 91 -29.50 7.28 -7.15
CA GLU A 91 -28.68 6.18 -7.68
C GLU A 91 -27.80 6.63 -8.87
N ASN A 92 -28.20 7.63 -9.66
CA ASN A 92 -27.35 8.22 -10.70
C ASN A 92 -26.13 8.93 -10.07
N ASP A 93 -26.34 9.76 -9.05
CA ASP A 93 -25.24 10.42 -8.31
C ASP A 93 -24.34 9.38 -7.59
N ALA A 94 -24.94 8.31 -7.05
CA ALA A 94 -24.19 7.18 -6.50
C ALA A 94 -23.40 6.41 -7.57
N GLN A 95 -23.86 6.32 -8.82
CA GLN A 95 -23.11 5.73 -9.93
C GLN A 95 -22.00 6.66 -10.44
N ALA A 96 -22.24 7.96 -10.51
CA ALA A 96 -21.23 8.95 -10.89
C ALA A 96 -20.04 8.95 -9.91
N THR A 97 -20.31 8.84 -8.61
CA THR A 97 -19.23 8.72 -7.60
C THR A 97 -18.49 7.38 -7.68
N LYS A 98 -19.18 6.24 -7.87
CA LYS A 98 -18.54 4.93 -8.13
C LYS A 98 -17.62 4.98 -9.36
N LEU A 99 -18.07 5.62 -10.45
CA LEU A 99 -17.31 5.78 -11.70
C LEU A 99 -16.03 6.62 -11.48
N ALA A 100 -16.13 7.74 -10.76
CA ALA A 100 -15.00 8.61 -10.46
C ALA A 100 -13.91 7.89 -9.64
N VAL A 101 -14.30 7.08 -8.65
CA VAL A 101 -13.37 6.26 -7.87
C VAL A 101 -12.67 5.22 -8.75
N ALA A 102 -13.41 4.49 -9.59
CA ALA A 102 -12.82 3.51 -10.51
C ALA A 102 -11.84 4.14 -11.51
N GLN A 103 -12.11 5.36 -11.97
CA GLN A 103 -11.20 6.11 -12.85
C GLN A 103 -9.93 6.59 -12.12
N GLN A 104 -10.04 6.93 -10.84
CA GLN A 104 -8.88 7.24 -9.97
C GLN A 104 -8.03 5.99 -9.71
N GLU A 105 -8.65 4.84 -9.42
CA GLU A 105 -7.95 3.56 -9.24
C GLU A 105 -7.21 3.12 -10.50
N LEU A 106 -7.86 3.21 -11.68
CA LEU A 106 -7.23 2.92 -12.97
C LEU A 106 -6.01 3.82 -13.22
N SER A 107 -6.13 5.13 -12.93
CA SER A 107 -5.02 6.08 -13.04
C SER A 107 -3.86 5.72 -12.09
N SER A 108 -4.16 5.28 -10.87
CA SER A 108 -3.14 4.82 -9.91
C SER A 108 -2.45 3.53 -10.35
N LEU A 109 -3.21 2.57 -10.91
CA LEU A 109 -2.66 1.34 -11.48
C LEU A 109 -1.77 1.61 -12.69
N GLN A 110 -2.14 2.56 -13.55
CA GLN A 110 -1.33 2.93 -14.72
C GLN A 110 0.02 3.55 -14.31
N ILE A 111 0.04 4.47 -13.33
CA ILE A 111 1.30 5.01 -12.77
C ILE A 111 2.16 3.89 -12.17
N ARG A 112 1.56 2.97 -11.42
CA ARG A 112 2.27 1.82 -10.83
C ARG A 112 2.81 0.85 -11.88
N LEU A 113 2.12 0.70 -13.01
CA LEU A 113 2.58 -0.12 -14.13
C LEU A 113 3.84 0.48 -14.75
N THR A 114 3.82 1.76 -15.12
CA THR A 114 5.00 2.46 -15.69
C THR A 114 6.22 2.41 -14.77
N VAL A 115 6.06 2.69 -13.47
CA VAL A 115 7.15 2.56 -12.50
C VAL A 115 7.66 1.11 -12.36
N SER A 116 6.82 0.10 -12.63
CA SER A 116 7.24 -1.30 -12.65
C SER A 116 7.94 -1.70 -13.95
N GLU A 117 7.56 -1.11 -15.08
CA GLU A 117 8.19 -1.28 -16.40
C GLU A 117 9.60 -0.66 -16.39
N GLU A 118 9.74 0.59 -15.94
CA GLU A 118 11.02 1.28 -15.74
C GLU A 118 11.98 0.48 -14.84
N ARG A 119 11.45 -0.13 -13.76
CA ARG A 119 12.25 -0.95 -12.84
C ARG A 119 12.64 -2.31 -13.42
N VAL A 120 11.90 -2.85 -14.38
CA VAL A 120 12.33 -4.04 -15.13
C VAL A 120 13.48 -3.68 -16.08
N GLU A 121 13.35 -2.59 -16.84
CA GLU A 121 14.40 -2.12 -17.76
C GLU A 121 15.72 -1.81 -17.01
N GLU A 122 15.64 -1.24 -15.81
CA GLU A 122 16.81 -1.02 -14.93
C GLU A 122 17.44 -2.34 -14.44
N LEU A 123 16.63 -3.34 -14.07
CA LEU A 123 17.14 -4.66 -13.65
C LEU A 123 17.78 -5.42 -14.83
N GLU A 124 17.26 -5.28 -16.05
CA GLU A 124 17.84 -5.85 -17.27
C GLU A 124 19.23 -5.24 -17.56
N LYS A 125 19.38 -3.92 -17.44
CA LYS A 125 20.69 -3.24 -17.56
C LYS A 125 21.69 -3.70 -16.49
N GLN A 126 21.24 -3.86 -15.24
CA GLN A 126 22.09 -4.35 -14.15
C GLN A 126 22.53 -5.81 -14.39
N GLN A 127 21.69 -6.65 -15.00
CA GLN A 127 22.07 -8.00 -15.41
C GLN A 127 23.08 -8.01 -16.57
N GLU A 128 22.95 -7.11 -17.55
CA GLU A 128 23.93 -6.97 -18.64
C GLU A 128 25.31 -6.55 -18.09
N VAL A 129 25.35 -5.56 -17.19
CA VAL A 129 26.60 -5.12 -16.52
C VAL A 129 27.24 -6.28 -15.75
N GLN A 130 26.47 -6.98 -14.90
CA GLN A 130 26.98 -8.13 -14.12
C GLN A 130 27.50 -9.25 -15.03
N ALA A 131 26.86 -9.50 -16.18
CA ALA A 131 27.35 -10.48 -17.15
C ALA A 131 28.71 -10.07 -17.76
N THR A 132 28.95 -8.77 -18.00
CA THR A 132 30.28 -8.30 -18.46
C THR A 132 31.35 -8.35 -17.37
N GLU A 133 31.01 -8.01 -16.11
CA GLU A 133 31.94 -8.11 -14.97
C GLU A 133 32.36 -9.56 -14.69
N LEU A 134 31.41 -10.50 -14.80
CA LEU A 134 31.69 -11.95 -14.71
C LEU A 134 32.57 -12.44 -15.87
N ALA A 135 32.38 -11.92 -17.09
CA ALA A 135 33.24 -12.26 -18.23
C ALA A 135 34.67 -11.73 -18.05
N VAL A 136 34.84 -10.51 -17.54
CA VAL A 136 36.16 -9.92 -17.25
C VAL A 136 36.88 -10.69 -16.14
N THR A 137 36.22 -10.96 -15.02
CA THR A 137 36.84 -11.72 -13.91
C THR A 137 37.21 -13.15 -14.31
N GLN A 138 36.41 -13.82 -15.16
CA GLN A 138 36.76 -15.11 -15.74
C GLN A 138 38.00 -15.04 -16.66
N GLN A 139 38.17 -13.94 -17.41
CA GLN A 139 39.36 -13.70 -18.23
C GLN A 139 40.60 -13.42 -17.36
N GLU A 140 40.46 -12.66 -16.28
CA GLU A 140 41.55 -12.39 -15.32
C GLU A 140 42.01 -13.69 -14.63
N LEU A 141 41.08 -14.53 -14.17
CA LEU A 141 41.38 -15.85 -13.61
C LEU A 141 42.15 -16.72 -14.61
N SER A 142 41.65 -16.84 -15.85
CA SER A 142 42.33 -17.59 -16.93
C SER A 142 43.76 -17.07 -17.20
N THR A 143 43.98 -15.77 -17.04
CA THR A 143 45.29 -15.13 -17.22
C THR A 143 46.21 -15.40 -16.02
N LEU A 144 45.68 -15.51 -14.81
CA LEU A 144 46.43 -15.88 -13.61
C LEU A 144 46.81 -17.36 -13.60
N GLU A 145 45.93 -18.26 -14.04
CA GLU A 145 46.20 -19.70 -14.19
C GLU A 145 47.38 -19.96 -15.16
N LEU A 146 47.39 -19.29 -16.31
CA LEU A 146 48.51 -19.35 -17.25
C LEU A 146 49.82 -18.83 -16.64
N ARG A 147 49.77 -17.74 -15.88
CA ARG A 147 50.95 -17.19 -15.19
C ARG A 147 51.45 -18.11 -14.06
N LEU A 148 50.55 -18.77 -13.34
CA LEU A 148 50.89 -19.76 -12.32
C LEU A 148 51.63 -20.93 -12.97
N THR A 149 51.06 -21.53 -14.02
CA THR A 149 51.65 -22.64 -14.78
C THR A 149 53.06 -22.31 -15.29
N VAL A 150 53.28 -21.08 -15.79
CA VAL A 150 54.61 -20.61 -16.21
C VAL A 150 55.57 -20.46 -15.02
N SER A 151 55.10 -19.96 -13.87
CA SER A 151 55.93 -19.85 -12.67
C SER A 151 56.30 -21.20 -12.05
N GLU A 152 55.40 -22.18 -12.09
CA GLU A 152 55.66 -23.56 -11.65
C GLU A 152 56.75 -24.22 -12.52
N GLY A 153 56.68 -24.06 -13.85
CA GLY A 153 57.71 -24.54 -14.76
C GLY A 153 59.09 -23.87 -14.54
N LEU A 154 59.12 -22.56 -14.25
CA LEU A 154 60.36 -21.85 -13.92
C LEU A 154 60.94 -22.27 -12.57
N ILE A 155 60.11 -22.62 -11.58
CA ILE A 155 60.55 -23.17 -10.30
C ILE A 155 61.20 -24.55 -10.53
N MET A 156 60.57 -25.43 -11.29
CA MET A 156 61.13 -26.75 -11.62
C MET A 156 62.50 -26.66 -12.33
N GLU A 157 62.68 -25.69 -13.24
CA GLU A 157 63.97 -25.47 -13.92
C GLU A 157 65.05 -24.96 -12.94
N LEU A 158 64.69 -24.07 -12.01
CA LEU A 158 65.60 -23.59 -10.96
C LEU A 158 65.97 -24.68 -9.96
N GLU A 159 65.02 -25.53 -9.57
CA GLU A 159 65.25 -26.69 -8.70
C GLU A 159 66.22 -27.69 -9.37
N GLN A 160 66.02 -28.01 -10.66
CA GLN A 160 66.94 -28.87 -11.41
C GLN A 160 68.34 -28.25 -11.55
N GLN A 161 68.45 -26.92 -11.73
CA GLN A 161 69.74 -26.23 -11.74
C GLN A 161 70.41 -26.24 -10.36
N GLN A 162 69.66 -26.18 -9.26
CA GLN A 162 70.20 -26.29 -7.90
C GLN A 162 70.72 -27.71 -7.62
N GLU A 163 69.96 -28.76 -7.96
CA GLU A 163 70.42 -30.15 -7.80
C GLU A 163 71.72 -30.41 -8.58
N GLY A 164 71.84 -29.88 -9.80
CA GLY A 164 73.08 -29.93 -10.59
C GLY A 164 74.26 -29.24 -9.90
N GLN A 165 74.05 -28.02 -9.38
CA GLN A 165 75.08 -27.29 -8.64
C GLN A 165 75.48 -27.99 -7.33
N GLU A 166 74.54 -28.64 -6.62
CA GLU A 166 74.85 -29.40 -5.42
C GLU A 166 75.70 -30.65 -5.74
N MET A 167 75.43 -31.35 -6.85
CA MET A 167 76.29 -32.44 -7.32
C MET A 167 77.69 -31.95 -7.72
N ASP A 168 77.81 -30.86 -8.49
CA ASP A 168 79.09 -30.27 -8.86
C ASP A 168 79.91 -29.87 -7.62
N ILE A 169 79.27 -29.23 -6.63
CA ILE A 169 79.89 -28.89 -5.34
C ILE A 169 80.36 -30.15 -4.61
N GLN A 170 79.58 -31.24 -4.63
CA GLN A 170 79.95 -32.48 -3.96
C GLN A 170 81.08 -33.24 -4.67
N GLU A 171 81.17 -33.20 -6.01
CA GLU A 171 82.35 -33.70 -6.74
C GLU A 171 83.60 -32.85 -6.46
N LEU A 172 83.46 -31.52 -6.42
CA LEU A 172 84.56 -30.62 -6.03
C LEU A 172 85.03 -30.87 -4.59
N GLN A 173 84.13 -31.15 -3.65
CA GLN A 173 84.51 -31.53 -2.28
C GLN A 173 85.25 -32.87 -2.25
N ASN A 174 84.71 -33.90 -2.92
CA ASN A 174 85.34 -35.24 -3.00
C ASN A 174 86.74 -35.19 -3.63
N THR A 175 86.91 -34.44 -4.72
CA THR A 175 88.22 -34.29 -5.40
C THR A 175 89.21 -33.40 -4.63
N ASN A 176 88.73 -32.47 -3.79
CA ASN A 176 89.58 -31.65 -2.92
C ASN A 176 90.03 -32.42 -1.66
N ILE A 177 89.18 -33.29 -1.10
CA ILE A 177 89.55 -34.24 -0.03
C ILE A 177 90.73 -35.14 -0.47
N VAL A 178 90.77 -35.53 -1.75
CA VAL A 178 91.86 -36.32 -2.35
C VAL A 178 93.15 -35.49 -2.58
N ARG A 179 93.13 -34.16 -2.40
CA ARG A 179 94.23 -33.27 -2.83
C ARG A 179 94.88 -32.40 -1.76
N ASN A 180 94.30 -32.19 -0.58
CA ASN A 180 94.84 -31.22 0.38
C ASN A 180 95.68 -31.85 1.52
N TRP A 181 96.87 -31.27 1.73
CA TRP A 181 97.80 -31.59 2.83
C TRP A 181 97.47 -30.78 4.10
N PRO A 182 98.06 -31.08 5.27
CA PRO A 182 97.67 -30.42 6.53
C PRO A 182 98.32 -29.05 6.73
N PHE A 183 97.54 -28.02 7.08
CA PHE A 183 97.78 -27.14 8.25
C PHE A 183 96.58 -26.20 8.53
N LEU A 184 96.63 -25.51 9.68
CA LEU A 184 95.58 -24.65 10.29
C LEU A 184 95.60 -23.18 9.79
N PRO A 185 94.61 -22.33 10.15
CA PRO A 185 93.18 -22.56 10.44
C PRO A 185 92.35 -21.77 9.38
N PRO A 186 91.63 -20.61 9.58
CA PRO A 186 91.10 -19.88 10.76
C PRO A 186 89.58 -20.10 10.99
N PHE A 187 88.98 -19.40 11.96
CA PHE A 187 87.51 -19.34 12.16
C PHE A 187 86.86 -18.23 11.34
N TRP A 188 85.75 -18.53 10.68
CA TRP A 188 84.67 -17.58 10.40
C TRP A 188 83.32 -18.27 10.67
N HIS A 189 82.43 -17.62 11.42
CA HIS A 189 81.04 -18.05 11.55
C HIS A 189 80.16 -16.91 11.00
N LEU A 190 79.66 -17.09 9.78
CA LEU A 190 78.80 -16.12 9.14
C LEU A 190 77.40 -16.22 9.75
N VAL A 191 77.01 -15.22 10.53
CA VAL A 191 75.69 -15.17 11.17
C VAL A 191 74.60 -15.00 10.11
N ARG A 192 73.80 -16.04 9.87
CA ARG A 192 72.50 -15.92 9.17
C ARG A 192 71.39 -15.68 10.19
N VAL A 193 71.01 -14.41 10.37
CA VAL A 193 69.76 -14.05 11.05
C VAL A 193 68.58 -14.33 10.12
N THR A 194 67.84 -15.42 10.35
CA THR A 194 66.58 -15.73 9.65
C THR A 194 65.37 -15.36 10.51
N GLN A 195 65.05 -14.06 10.55
CA GLN A 195 63.88 -13.57 11.27
C GLN A 195 62.58 -13.81 10.49
N ARG A 196 61.72 -14.74 10.96
CA ARG A 196 60.30 -14.74 10.56
C ARG A 196 59.54 -13.73 11.41
N LYS A 197 59.20 -12.57 10.84
CA LYS A 197 58.21 -11.67 11.43
C LYS A 197 56.79 -12.16 11.11
N LYS A 198 55.84 -11.82 11.98
CA LYS A 198 54.39 -11.97 11.79
C LYS A 198 53.73 -10.70 12.32
N MET A 199 52.45 -10.49 12.03
CA MET A 199 51.70 -9.30 12.47
C MET A 199 50.24 -9.67 12.74
N LEU A 200 49.67 -9.13 13.82
CA LEU A 200 48.36 -9.52 14.33
C LEU A 200 47.47 -8.28 14.49
N HIS A 201 46.43 -8.18 13.67
CA HIS A 201 45.45 -7.11 13.77
C HIS A 201 44.16 -7.65 14.43
N SER A 202 43.60 -6.93 15.40
CA SER A 202 42.44 -7.39 16.18
C SER A 202 41.54 -6.24 16.61
N SER A 203 40.45 -6.03 15.88
CA SER A 203 39.41 -5.07 16.22
C SER A 203 38.35 -5.73 17.10
N THR A 204 37.92 -5.05 18.16
CA THR A 204 36.99 -5.63 19.16
C THR A 204 35.96 -4.60 19.61
N LYS A 205 34.71 -4.76 19.14
CA LYS A 205 33.57 -4.02 19.68
C LYS A 205 32.98 -4.78 20.87
N MET A 206 32.74 -4.10 21.99
CA MET A 206 32.09 -4.67 23.18
C MET A 206 31.21 -3.65 23.88
N TYR A 207 30.17 -4.13 24.54
CA TYR A 207 29.22 -3.34 25.31
C TYR A 207 29.51 -3.52 26.81
N LEU A 208 29.82 -2.44 27.52
CA LEU A 208 30.19 -2.49 28.95
C LEU A 208 29.04 -2.00 29.83
N PRO A 209 28.44 -2.85 30.69
CA PRO A 209 27.46 -2.38 31.66
C PRO A 209 28.14 -1.51 32.72
N THR A 210 27.54 -0.36 33.05
CA THR A 210 28.09 0.60 34.01
C THR A 210 28.14 -0.02 35.42
N LEU A 211 29.35 -0.24 35.94
CA LEU A 211 29.58 -0.64 37.33
C LEU A 211 30.20 0.53 38.10
N GLU A 212 29.58 0.90 39.22
CA GLU A 212 30.00 2.04 40.02
C GLU A 212 31.28 1.74 40.80
N THR A 213 32.30 2.58 40.59
CA THR A 213 33.41 2.88 41.51
C THR A 213 34.12 1.70 42.21
N THR A 214 35.36 1.42 41.82
CA THR A 214 36.55 1.75 42.66
C THR A 214 37.87 1.48 41.95
N THR A 215 38.95 1.99 42.53
CA THR A 215 40.29 2.13 41.96
C THR A 215 41.00 0.80 41.63
N THR A 216 41.08 0.46 40.34
CA THR A 216 42.20 -0.30 39.73
C THR A 216 42.18 -0.12 38.21
N GLN A 217 43.32 -0.31 37.52
CA GLN A 217 43.40 -0.20 36.06
C GLN A 217 42.77 -1.41 35.37
N THR A 218 41.46 -1.35 35.13
CA THR A 218 40.74 -2.37 34.36
C THR A 218 40.87 -2.07 32.87
N GLN A 219 41.70 -2.85 32.16
CA GLN A 219 41.83 -2.79 30.70
C GLN A 219 40.70 -3.59 30.04
N VAL A 220 40.04 -3.04 29.03
CA VAL A 220 38.83 -3.62 28.43
C VAL A 220 39.15 -4.85 27.57
N THR A 221 40.23 -4.76 26.79
CA THR A 221 40.81 -5.88 26.05
C THR A 221 42.31 -5.88 26.28
N SER A 222 42.92 -7.06 26.35
CA SER A 222 44.37 -7.22 26.42
C SER A 222 44.84 -8.40 25.59
N LEU A 223 45.96 -8.22 24.90
CA LEU A 223 46.67 -9.22 24.11
C LEU A 223 47.90 -9.69 24.89
N HIS A 224 48.10 -11.00 24.93
CA HIS A 224 49.24 -11.63 25.61
C HIS A 224 49.95 -12.63 24.69
N GLN A 225 51.27 -12.58 24.64
CA GLN A 225 52.13 -13.57 23.98
C GLN A 225 52.91 -14.30 25.07
N GLN A 226 52.84 -15.64 25.12
CA GLN A 226 53.49 -16.44 26.18
C GLN A 226 53.19 -15.92 27.61
N GLU A 227 51.95 -15.52 27.87
CA GLU A 227 51.47 -14.90 29.14
C GLU A 227 52.03 -13.49 29.46
N GLU A 228 52.87 -12.88 28.62
CA GLU A 228 53.31 -11.48 28.75
C GLU A 228 52.36 -10.50 28.03
N PHE A 229 52.00 -9.41 28.70
CA PHE A 229 51.10 -8.37 28.19
C PHE A 229 51.73 -7.53 27.07
N THR A 230 51.12 -7.53 25.87
CA THR A 230 51.67 -6.85 24.69
C THR A 230 50.95 -5.55 24.31
N SER A 231 49.62 -5.49 24.48
CA SER A 231 48.79 -4.31 24.15
C SER A 231 47.41 -4.44 24.78
N GLY A 232 46.77 -3.32 25.11
CA GLY A 232 45.42 -3.31 25.68
C GLY A 232 44.87 -1.90 25.88
N ASP A 233 43.55 -1.76 25.85
CA ASP A 233 42.86 -0.47 25.80
C ASP A 233 42.15 -0.08 27.11
N ARG A 234 41.88 1.22 27.28
CA ARG A 234 41.35 1.83 28.51
C ARG A 234 39.88 2.20 28.36
N ASN A 235 39.13 2.00 29.44
CA ASN A 235 37.76 2.47 29.57
C ASN A 235 37.70 4.02 29.52
N TYR A 236 36.87 4.59 28.62
CA TYR A 236 36.65 6.03 28.49
C TYR A 236 35.37 6.44 29.23
N GLY A 237 35.47 7.44 30.11
CA GLY A 237 34.41 7.77 31.09
C GLY A 237 33.24 8.60 30.55
N SER A 238 32.68 8.24 29.39
CA SER A 238 31.50 8.90 28.80
C SER A 238 30.18 8.25 29.25
N LYS A 239 29.03 8.68 28.70
CA LYS A 239 27.68 8.28 29.15
C LYS A 239 26.84 7.56 28.08
N ASP A 240 27.38 7.47 26.88
CA ASP A 240 27.00 6.54 25.83
C ASP A 240 27.45 5.12 26.22
N ALA A 241 26.73 4.09 25.77
CA ALA A 241 27.02 2.69 26.12
C ALA A 241 27.68 1.91 24.96
N GLU A 242 27.83 2.56 23.79
CA GLU A 242 28.26 1.97 22.53
C GLU A 242 29.58 2.58 22.02
N ASP A 243 30.71 2.08 22.51
CA ASP A 243 32.06 2.49 22.05
C ASP A 243 32.72 1.41 21.13
N ASN A 244 33.71 1.81 20.34
CA ASN A 244 34.30 1.02 19.27
C ASN A 244 35.85 1.00 19.35
N VAL A 245 36.41 -0.02 20.00
CA VAL A 245 37.87 -0.20 20.13
C VAL A 245 38.46 -0.96 18.94
N SER A 246 39.58 -0.45 18.40
CA SER A 246 40.35 -1.10 17.34
C SER A 246 41.85 -0.92 17.56
N ASN A 247 42.59 -2.02 17.60
CA ASN A 247 44.01 -2.03 17.95
C ASN A 247 44.75 -3.07 17.09
N GLY A 248 46.06 -2.88 16.89
CA GLY A 248 46.87 -3.74 16.04
C GLY A 248 48.31 -3.82 16.54
N VAL A 249 48.87 -5.03 16.59
CA VAL A 249 50.17 -5.29 17.21
C VAL A 249 51.06 -6.13 16.29
N VAL A 250 52.35 -5.82 16.25
CA VAL A 250 53.33 -6.57 15.45
C VAL A 250 54.03 -7.56 16.36
N LEU A 251 53.56 -8.82 16.38
CA LEU A 251 54.13 -9.88 17.22
C LEU A 251 55.01 -10.81 16.40
N GLN A 252 56.27 -10.91 16.80
CA GLN A 252 57.20 -11.90 16.29
C GLN A 252 56.91 -13.23 16.98
N LEU A 253 56.39 -14.20 16.23
CA LEU A 253 56.00 -15.51 16.75
C LEU A 253 56.83 -16.62 16.11
N GLU A 254 57.43 -17.48 16.94
CA GLU A 254 58.18 -18.67 16.49
C GLU A 254 57.24 -19.87 16.22
N VAL A 255 57.74 -21.10 16.28
CA VAL A 255 56.96 -22.33 16.09
C VAL A 255 56.72 -22.96 17.45
N GLY A 256 55.49 -22.85 17.95
CA GLY A 256 55.09 -23.28 19.30
C GLY A 256 54.49 -22.15 20.15
N ASP A 257 54.62 -20.90 19.71
CA ASP A 257 54.10 -19.73 20.42
C ASP A 257 52.56 -19.74 20.54
N VAL A 258 52.08 -19.44 21.74
CA VAL A 258 50.68 -19.23 22.05
C VAL A 258 50.43 -17.74 22.25
N VAL A 259 49.41 -17.22 21.55
CA VAL A 259 48.87 -15.88 21.73
C VAL A 259 47.44 -16.01 22.25
N SER A 260 47.10 -15.22 23.25
CA SER A 260 45.75 -15.20 23.85
C SER A 260 45.21 -13.77 23.93
N VAL A 261 43.89 -13.63 23.72
CA VAL A 261 43.14 -12.40 23.98
C VAL A 261 42.38 -12.57 25.28
N HIS A 262 42.54 -11.64 26.21
CA HIS A 262 41.78 -11.60 27.45
C HIS A 262 40.85 -10.38 27.43
N LEU A 263 39.54 -10.65 27.43
CA LEU A 263 38.45 -9.67 27.42
C LEU A 263 37.99 -9.45 28.87
N SER A 264 37.88 -8.21 29.34
CA SER A 264 37.26 -7.92 30.64
C SER A 264 35.82 -7.41 30.43
N GLY A 265 34.85 -8.29 30.66
CA GLY A 265 33.44 -7.99 30.45
C GLY A 265 32.62 -9.25 30.13
N ASN A 266 31.33 -9.05 29.85
CA ASN A 266 30.44 -10.10 29.38
C ASN A 266 30.21 -9.91 27.87
N VAL A 267 30.35 -11.00 27.11
CA VAL A 267 30.07 -11.01 25.66
C VAL A 267 28.60 -11.38 25.44
N TRP A 268 27.89 -10.60 24.62
CA TRP A 268 26.47 -10.80 24.33
C TRP A 268 26.22 -10.71 22.81
N ASP A 269 25.44 -11.64 22.26
CA ASP A 269 24.78 -11.45 20.97
C ASP A 269 23.36 -10.90 21.23
N ASP A 270 22.97 -9.88 20.47
CA ASP A 270 21.69 -9.18 20.60
C ASP A 270 21.00 -9.03 19.24
N HIS A 271 19.76 -8.54 19.23
CA HIS A 271 18.99 -8.36 17.98
C HIS A 271 19.58 -7.28 17.03
N TYR A 272 20.72 -6.68 17.38
CA TYR A 272 21.49 -5.74 16.58
C TYR A 272 22.89 -6.27 16.25
N HIS A 273 23.21 -7.51 16.62
CA HIS A 273 24.48 -8.21 16.42
C HIS A 273 25.72 -7.39 16.82
N ARG A 274 25.62 -6.66 17.95
CA ARG A 274 26.62 -5.63 18.33
C ARG A 274 27.97 -6.18 18.79
N THR A 275 28.10 -7.48 19.04
CA THR A 275 29.41 -8.12 19.22
C THR A 275 30.01 -8.48 17.86
N THR A 276 31.08 -7.78 17.48
CA THR A 276 31.97 -8.21 16.38
C THR A 276 33.41 -8.18 16.88
N PHE A 277 33.94 -9.37 17.20
CA PHE A 277 35.37 -9.60 17.25
C PHE A 277 35.86 -9.94 15.85
N SER A 278 36.78 -9.15 15.30
CA SER A 278 37.34 -9.39 13.98
C SER A 278 38.85 -9.17 14.01
N GLY A 279 39.61 -10.24 13.83
CA GLY A 279 41.06 -10.19 13.73
C GLY A 279 41.59 -11.09 12.62
N PHE A 280 42.75 -10.72 12.07
CA PHE A 280 43.40 -11.47 11.01
C PHE A 280 44.92 -11.48 11.23
N LEU A 281 45.52 -12.64 10.93
CA LEU A 281 46.96 -12.84 10.93
C LEU A 281 47.53 -12.36 9.59
N LEU A 282 48.35 -11.32 9.63
CA LEU A 282 49.15 -10.90 8.48
C LEU A 282 50.48 -11.66 8.51
N PHE A 283 50.62 -12.56 7.54
CA PHE A 283 51.90 -13.18 7.22
C PHE A 283 52.62 -12.29 6.19
N PRO A 284 53.88 -11.89 6.41
CA PRO A 284 54.69 -11.37 5.32
C PRO A 284 54.96 -12.49 4.31
N LEU A 285 54.88 -12.13 3.02
CA LEU A 285 55.40 -12.91 1.89
C LEU A 285 56.92 -12.78 1.84
#